data_AF-A0A924JR89-F1
#
_entry.id   AF-A0A924JR89-F1
#
_cell.length_a   1.000
_cell.length_b   1.000
_cell.length_c   1.000
_cell.angle_alpha   90.00
_cell.angle_beta   90.00
_cell.angle_gamma   90.00
#
_symmetry.space_group_name_H-M   'P 1'
#
loop_
_entity.id
_entity.type
_entity.pdbx_description
1 polymer ?
#
loop_
_entity_poly.entity_id
_entity_poly.type
_entity_poly.pdbx_seq_one_letter_code
_entity_poly.pdbx_strand_id
1 'polypeptide(L)' 'RDVALVTPFTETNGLWDTVAPLADTTAALATSTDVWAIELSTGSTIPADVSFLEEHGYELDSTTLIHRTTIYHLFKE' A
#
# COMPACT_ATOMS: atom_id res chain seq x y z
N ARG A 1 1.21 -2.49 -10.96
CA ARG A 1 1.46 -3.87 -10.46
C ARG A 1 1.39 -3.79 -8.94
N ASP A 2 0.75 -4.75 -8.28
CA ASP A 2 0.77 -4.79 -6.80
C ASP A 2 2.19 -5.13 -6.32
N VAL A 3 2.76 -4.24 -5.50
CA VAL A 3 4.13 -4.33 -4.98
C VAL A 3 4.26 -5.33 -3.84
N ALA A 4 3.16 -5.63 -3.13
CA ALA A 4 3.14 -6.52 -1.99
C ALA A 4 2.64 -7.93 -2.32
N LEU A 5 2.04 -8.13 -3.50
CA LEU A 5 1.51 -9.44 -3.90
C LEU A 5 2.59 -10.53 -3.94
N VAL A 6 2.39 -11.58 -3.15
CA VAL A 6 3.23 -12.79 -3.11
C VAL A 6 2.58 -13.92 -3.90
N THR A 7 1.33 -14.26 -3.58
CA THR A 7 0.59 -15.34 -4.26
C THR A 7 -0.84 -14.88 -4.56
N PRO A 8 -1.25 -14.86 -5.83
CA PRO A 8 -2.63 -14.55 -6.22
C PRO A 8 -3.64 -15.57 -5.66
N PHE A 9 -4.85 -15.14 -5.36
CA PHE A 9 -5.91 -15.99 -4.80
C PHE A 9 -6.27 -17.15 -5.74
N THR A 10 -6.07 -16.98 -7.05
CA THR A 10 -6.28 -18.04 -8.05
C THR A 10 -5.29 -19.20 -7.88
N GLU A 11 -4.20 -18.98 -7.14
CA GLU A 11 -3.13 -19.95 -6.87
C GLU A 11 -3.11 -20.37 -5.39
N THR A 12 -4.05 -19.88 -4.56
CA THR A 12 -4.21 -20.32 -3.17
C THR A 12 -5.43 -21.23 -3.00
N ASN A 13 -5.44 -22.04 -1.94
CA ASN A 13 -6.63 -22.76 -1.50
C ASN A 13 -7.60 -21.88 -0.68
N GLY A 14 -7.35 -20.57 -0.60
CA GLY A 14 -8.09 -19.61 0.20
C GLY A 14 -8.96 -18.68 -0.63
N LEU A 15 -9.59 -17.71 0.03
CA LEU A 15 -10.42 -16.69 -0.64
C LEU A 15 -9.65 -15.40 -0.96
N TRP A 16 -8.38 -15.33 -0.59
CA TRP A 16 -7.60 -14.09 -0.60
C TRP A 16 -6.21 -14.31 -1.17
N ASP A 17 -5.65 -13.23 -1.72
CA ASP A 17 -4.24 -13.13 -2.04
C ASP A 17 -3.40 -13.26 -0.76
N THR A 18 -2.16 -13.72 -0.91
CA THR A 18 -1.13 -13.57 0.13
C THR A 18 -0.25 -12.39 -0.25
N VAL A 19 -0.06 -11.47 0.70
CA VAL A 19 0.78 -10.28 0.53
C VAL A 19 1.95 -10.31 1.51
N ALA A 20 3.07 -9.72 1.11
CA ALA A 20 4.22 -9.52 1.97
C ALA A 20 4.02 -8.27 2.85
N PRO A 21 4.60 -8.25 4.07
CA PRO A 21 4.72 -7.02 4.85
C PRO A 21 5.42 -5.93 4.02
N LEU A 22 4.98 -4.67 4.12
CA LEU A 22 5.52 -3.55 3.33
C LEU A 22 7.05 -3.37 3.52
N ALA A 23 7.56 -3.62 4.73
CA ALA A 23 8.99 -3.57 5.01
C ALA A 23 9.82 -4.55 4.16
N ASP A 24 9.22 -5.65 3.70
CA ASP A 24 9.88 -6.68 2.90
C ASP A 24 9.77 -6.40 1.38
N THR A 25 9.03 -5.37 0.96
CA THR A 25 8.75 -5.08 -0.46
C THR A 25 9.59 -3.92 -1.01
N THR A 26 10.57 -3.41 -0.27
CA THR A 26 11.43 -2.27 -0.64
C THR A 26 12.07 -2.41 -2.03
N ALA A 27 12.48 -3.60 -2.44
CA ALA A 27 13.03 -3.85 -3.77
C ALA A 27 11.99 -3.66 -4.89
N ALA A 28 10.73 -4.05 -4.65
CA ALA A 28 9.64 -3.82 -5.59
C ALA A 28 9.25 -2.33 -5.63
N LEU A 29 9.18 -1.67 -4.46
CA LEU A 29 8.95 -0.23 -4.34
C LEU A 29 10.00 0.58 -5.10
N ALA A 30 11.27 0.18 -5.07
CA ALA A 30 12.32 0.86 -5.82
C ALA A 30 12.05 0.96 -7.34
N THR A 31 11.23 0.06 -7.88
CA THR A 31 10.86 0.02 -9.31
C THR A 31 9.48 0.59 -9.62
N SER A 32 8.72 1.01 -8.60
CA SER A 32 7.38 1.57 -8.74
C SER A 32 7.39 3.05 -8.41
N THR A 33 6.88 3.90 -9.31
CA THR A 33 6.69 5.34 -9.06
C THR A 33 5.29 5.66 -8.54
N ASP A 34 4.37 4.70 -8.63
CA ASP A 34 2.94 4.90 -8.39
C ASP A 34 2.42 3.76 -7.51
N VAL A 35 1.90 4.10 -6.33
CA VAL A 35 1.46 3.14 -5.30
C VAL A 35 0.18 3.58 -4.62
N TRP A 36 -0.58 2.59 -4.15
CA TRP A 36 -1.80 2.81 -3.38
C TRP A 36 -1.71 2.08 -2.05
N ALA A 37 -1.97 2.80 -0.96
CA ALA A 37 -2.10 2.23 0.38
C ALA A 37 -3.58 2.24 0.79
N ILE A 38 -4.04 1.13 1.38
CA ILE A 38 -5.44 0.96 1.78
C ILE A 38 -5.46 0.70 3.28
N GLU A 39 -6.03 1.64 4.02
CA GLU A 39 -5.93 1.66 5.48
C GLU A 39 -7.31 1.73 6.13
N LEU A 40 -7.47 1.04 7.25
CA LEU A 40 -8.65 1.26 8.08
C LEU A 40 -8.56 2.65 8.72
N SER A 41 -9.64 3.42 8.64
CA SER A 41 -9.71 4.74 9.26
C SER A 41 -9.66 4.60 10.78
N THR A 42 -8.50 4.90 11.37
CA THR A 42 -8.26 4.87 12.82
C THR A 42 -8.27 6.26 13.46
N GLY A 43 -8.73 7.29 12.75
CA GLY A 43 -8.78 8.68 13.23
C GLY A 43 -7.79 9.59 12.49
N SER A 44 -7.22 10.57 13.20
CA SER A 44 -6.43 11.67 12.61
C SER A 44 -4.93 11.38 12.45
N THR A 45 -4.48 10.17 12.78
CA THR A 45 -3.04 9.80 12.70
C THR A 45 -2.72 9.30 11.30
N ILE A 46 -1.57 9.72 10.75
CA ILE A 46 -1.04 9.17 9.49
C ILE A 46 -0.78 7.67 9.69
N PRO A 47 -1.30 6.79 8.81
CA PRO A 47 -1.07 5.35 8.92
C PRO A 47 0.40 4.97 8.78
N ALA A 48 0.82 3.86 9.41
CA ALA A 48 2.22 3.44 9.42
C ALA A 48 2.75 3.14 8.01
N ASP A 49 1.93 2.54 7.14
CA ASP A 49 2.35 2.22 5.78
C ASP A 49 2.49 3.50 4.93
N VAL A 50 1.64 4.50 5.17
CA VAL A 50 1.75 5.81 4.51
C VAL A 50 3.04 6.51 4.95
N SER A 51 3.33 6.57 6.26
CA SER A 51 4.58 7.14 6.77
C SER A 51 5.81 6.42 6.21
N PHE A 52 5.76 5.09 6.12
CA PHE A 52 6.83 4.29 5.52
C PHE A 52 7.07 4.65 4.06
N LEU A 53 6.01 4.82 3.26
CA LEU A 53 6.13 5.23 1.87
C LEU A 53 6.69 6.65 1.73
N GLU A 54 6.27 7.59 2.59
CA GLU A 54 6.83 8.94 2.62
C GLU A 54 8.34 8.94 2.94
N GLU A 55 8.78 8.11 3.90
CA GLU A 55 10.21 7.91 4.19
C GLU A 55 11.01 7.33 3.01
N HIS A 56 10.34 6.65 2.07
CA HIS A 56 10.92 6.11 0.85
C HIS A 56 10.78 7.02 -0.38
N GLY A 57 10.39 8.28 -0.16
CA GLY A 57 10.36 9.33 -1.17
C GLY A 57 9.08 9.38 -2.01
N TYR A 58 8.01 8.72 -1.55
CA TYR A 58 6.69 8.94 -2.13
C TYR A 58 6.02 10.16 -1.50
N GLU A 59 5.28 10.91 -2.30
CA GLU A 59 4.47 12.04 -1.87
C GLU A 59 2.99 11.69 -2.04
N LEU A 60 2.16 12.15 -1.10
CA LEU A 60 0.72 11.94 -1.16
C LEU A 60 0.10 12.79 -2.28
N ASP A 61 -0.44 12.12 -3.30
CA ASP A 61 -1.16 12.78 -4.41
C ASP A 61 -2.64 12.98 -4.07
N SER A 62 -3.32 11.92 -3.62
CA SER A 62 -4.74 11.99 -3.29
C SER A 62 -5.16 11.04 -2.18
N THR A 63 -6.29 11.35 -1.53
CA THR A 63 -6.87 10.57 -0.45
C THR A 63 -8.37 10.46 -0.61
N THR A 64 -8.90 9.24 -0.55
CA THR A 64 -10.35 8.97 -0.68
C THR A 64 -10.83 8.11 0.47
N LEU A 65 -11.74 8.64 1.30
CA LEU A 65 -12.43 7.86 2.32
C LEU A 65 -13.63 7.12 1.72
N ILE A 66 -13.63 5.81 1.82
CA ILE A 66 -14.74 4.93 1.46
C ILE A 66 -15.20 4.19 2.72
N HIS A 67 -16.31 4.65 3.29
CA HIS A 67 -16.89 4.08 4.51
C HIS A 67 -15.94 4.16 5.72
N ARG A 68 -15.18 3.10 5.98
CA ARG A 68 -14.23 2.97 7.08
C ARG A 68 -12.80 2.75 6.59
N THR A 69 -12.57 2.84 5.29
CA THR A 69 -11.29 2.60 4.65
C THR A 69 -10.87 3.85 3.92
N THR A 70 -9.64 4.30 4.17
CA THR A 70 -9.03 5.40 3.43
C THR A 70 -8.07 4.82 2.41
N ILE A 71 -8.25 5.22 1.15
CA ILE A 71 -7.33 4.91 0.06
C ILE A 71 -6.42 6.12 -0.12
N TYR A 72 -5.12 5.88 0.01
CA TYR A 72 -4.06 6.86 -0.24
C TYR A 72 -3.40 6.51 -1.56
N HIS A 73 -3.30 7.50 -2.45
CA HIS A 73 -2.55 7.39 -3.68
C HIS A 73 -1.28 8.22 -3.52
N LEU A 74 -0.12 7.58 -3.70
CA LEU A 74 1.17 8.21 -3.54
C LEU A 74 2.02 8.03 -4.79
N PHE A 75 2.80 9.07 -5.11
CA PHE A 75 3.64 9.12 -6.28
C PHE A 75 5.07 9.52 -5.92
N LYS A 76 6.05 9.00 -6.66
CA LYS A 76 7.47 9.31 -6.52
C LYS A 76 8.04 9.69 -7.88
N GLU A 77 8.75 10.82 -7.93
CA GLU A 77 9.45 11.32 -9.13
C GLU A 77 10.67 10.48 -9.55
#